data_AF-A0A1X2I416-F1
#
_entry.id   AF-A0A1X2I416-F1
#
_cell.length_a   1.000
_cell.length_b   1.000
_cell.length_c   1.000
_cell.angle_alpha   90.00
_cell.angle_beta   90.00
_cell.angle_gamma   90.00
#
_symmetry.space_group_name_H-M   'P 1'
#
loop_
_entity.id
_entity.type
_entity.pdbx_description
1 polymer ?
#
loop_
_entity_poly.entity_id
_entity_poly.type
_entity_poly.pdbx_seq_one_letter_code
_entity_poly.pdbx_strand_id
1 'polypeptide(L)'
;MGNNHSQENVPSAITSHLSTKAKAQLSEQKPGLKHLFFPPTLKKNTTMDNQQHTLCPTPPPSSNSISQTSSSIKEYTMINGRTFINTTHSRYFLPCDEDECDRLIVLHFLLKYAFDTNYISPVRSLLQNLYHEDDQQRPKVLDIGTGAGTWILEMATEFSETDFYGIDIASMYPTAIKPSNAFFQQHDMLDGLPFEDESFDYIFMRQMMTCLSKSQLIQLLTEIARVLKPNGYLEIVDVEYQIQRPGPVASTLINHHLREKMATFGIESDLCTQLSTLLMTTQSPQGGFIDTMQHKVTMPLGWGGQLGDLHAHNLELFLKSLNPTITHNTPTSSTCSAGTEPTSTAFLTDAVIQHTLKECVRYQSHLNWYAFTARKTVSSPPQHMRQTSPTCSLLPYEKNQANSTAPTTSPPTPPLDPLEWESINSFVTGFIE
;
A
#
# COMPACT_ATOMS: atom_id res chain seq x y z
N MET A 1 37.38 -12.24 -2.51
CA MET A 1 36.79 -10.95 -2.10
C MET A 1 35.29 -11.15 -2.13
N GLY A 2 34.71 -11.50 -0.97
CA GLY A 2 33.31 -11.86 -0.83
C GLY A 2 32.51 -10.67 -0.30
N ASN A 3 31.44 -10.31 -1.00
CA ASN A 3 30.41 -9.40 -0.49
C ASN A 3 29.45 -10.21 0.39
N ASN A 4 29.58 -10.07 1.70
CA ASN A 4 28.55 -10.44 2.65
C ASN A 4 27.45 -9.37 2.61
N HIS A 5 26.42 -9.55 1.79
CA HIS A 5 25.12 -8.96 2.10
C HIS A 5 24.50 -9.81 3.21
N SER A 6 24.54 -9.29 4.43
CA SER A 6 23.78 -9.83 5.56
C SER A 6 22.30 -9.73 5.24
N GLN A 7 21.70 -10.83 4.77
CA GLN A 7 20.26 -11.04 4.83
C GLN A 7 19.86 -11.04 6.30
N GLU A 8 19.33 -9.93 6.80
CA GLU A 8 18.59 -9.96 8.05
C GLU A 8 17.37 -10.85 7.86
N ASN A 9 17.28 -11.92 8.65
CA ASN A 9 16.09 -12.76 8.70
C ASN A 9 14.88 -11.87 9.03
N VAL A 10 13.82 -11.92 8.21
CA VAL A 10 12.56 -11.17 8.36
C VAL A 10 12.07 -11.04 9.82
N PRO A 11 12.14 -12.08 10.67
CA PRO A 11 11.82 -11.97 12.09
C PRO A 11 12.64 -10.96 12.91
N SER A 12 13.92 -10.75 12.58
CA SER A 12 14.83 -9.83 13.29
C SER A 12 14.46 -8.37 13.03
N ALA A 13 14.16 -8.01 11.78
CA ALA A 13 13.73 -6.67 11.39
C ALA A 13 12.32 -6.34 11.92
N ILE A 14 11.40 -7.32 11.92
CA ILE A 14 10.07 -7.17 12.55
C ILE A 14 10.23 -6.89 14.06
N THR A 15 11.20 -7.53 14.72
CA THR A 15 11.36 -7.45 16.18
C THR A 15 11.94 -6.12 16.65
N SER A 16 12.76 -5.41 15.87
CA SER A 16 13.27 -4.09 16.32
C SER A 16 12.16 -3.02 16.36
N HIS A 17 11.18 -3.10 15.46
CA HIS A 17 10.18 -2.04 15.25
C HIS A 17 8.83 -2.23 15.96
N LEU A 18 8.52 -3.43 16.47
CA LEU A 18 7.29 -3.68 17.24
C LEU A 18 7.29 -3.02 18.62
N SER A 19 6.13 -2.54 19.05
CA SER A 19 5.91 -2.06 20.42
C SER A 19 6.19 -3.17 21.46
N THR A 20 6.55 -2.76 22.68
CA THR A 20 6.77 -3.70 23.81
C THR A 20 5.52 -4.53 24.11
N LYS A 21 4.33 -3.93 23.90
CA LYS A 21 3.03 -4.57 24.08
C LYS A 21 2.77 -5.64 23.01
N ALA A 22 3.07 -5.35 21.74
CA ALA A 22 2.95 -6.32 20.65
C ALA A 22 3.93 -7.49 20.82
N LYS A 23 5.18 -7.23 21.20
CA LYS A 23 6.17 -8.29 21.51
C LYS A 23 5.68 -9.24 22.59
N ALA A 24 5.06 -8.71 23.65
CA ALA A 24 4.51 -9.50 24.73
C ALA A 24 3.31 -10.35 24.26
N GLN A 25 2.34 -9.76 23.56
CA GLN A 25 1.13 -10.45 23.09
C GLN A 25 1.42 -11.57 22.07
N LEU A 26 2.32 -11.33 21.10
CA LEU A 26 2.74 -12.33 20.11
C LEU A 26 3.44 -13.54 20.78
N SER A 27 4.18 -13.30 21.85
CA SER A 27 4.91 -14.34 22.58
C SER A 27 4.04 -15.21 23.49
N GLU A 28 2.91 -14.66 23.96
CA GLU A 28 1.93 -15.36 24.79
C GLU A 28 1.01 -16.25 23.96
N GLN A 29 0.62 -15.82 22.76
CA GLN A 29 -0.35 -16.54 21.90
C GLN A 29 0.29 -17.68 21.07
N LYS A 30 1.59 -17.60 20.74
CA LYS A 30 2.32 -18.66 20.03
C LYS A 30 3.71 -18.88 20.65
N PRO A 31 3.87 -19.83 21.60
CA PRO A 31 5.12 -20.05 22.34
C PRO A 31 6.35 -20.34 21.45
N GLY A 32 6.14 -20.89 20.26
CA GLY A 32 7.21 -21.19 19.29
C GLY A 32 7.88 -19.95 18.68
N LEU A 33 7.25 -18.77 18.75
CA LEU A 33 7.81 -17.52 18.23
C LEU A 33 8.62 -16.74 19.29
N LYS A 34 8.70 -17.22 20.53
CA LYS A 34 9.43 -16.55 21.63
C LYS A 34 10.89 -16.25 21.30
N HIS A 35 11.55 -17.14 20.56
CA HIS A 35 12.95 -16.99 20.15
C HIS A 35 13.18 -15.89 19.12
N LEU A 36 12.13 -15.43 18.45
CA LEU A 36 12.19 -14.31 17.50
C LEU A 36 12.13 -12.97 18.21
N PHE A 37 11.42 -12.90 19.35
CA PHE A 37 11.10 -11.63 20.03
C PHE A 37 11.96 -11.32 21.27
N PHE A 38 12.61 -12.33 21.87
CA PHE A 38 13.40 -12.16 23.09
C PHE A 38 14.78 -12.80 22.95
N PRO A 39 15.87 -12.07 23.21
CA PRO A 39 17.20 -12.66 23.24
C PRO A 39 17.33 -13.64 24.43
N PRO A 40 18.15 -14.70 24.31
CA PRO A 40 18.46 -15.57 25.44
C PRO A 40 19.12 -14.74 26.55
N THR A 41 18.62 -14.90 27.78
CA THR A 41 19.01 -14.11 28.96
C THR A 41 20.49 -14.31 29.30
N LEU A 42 21.32 -13.40 28.79
CA LEU A 42 22.70 -13.24 29.24
C LEU A 42 22.72 -12.40 30.52
N LYS A 43 22.92 -13.06 31.65
CA LYS A 43 23.26 -12.41 32.92
C LYS A 43 24.58 -11.67 32.77
N LYS A 44 24.56 -10.33 32.87
CA LYS A 44 25.76 -9.55 33.19
C LYS A 44 25.44 -8.49 34.25
N ASN A 45 26.05 -8.69 35.41
CA ASN A 45 26.34 -7.66 36.41
C ASN A 45 27.22 -6.58 35.77
N THR A 46 26.89 -5.30 35.89
CA THR A 46 27.87 -4.26 36.29
C THR A 46 27.18 -2.96 36.74
N THR A 47 27.83 -2.32 37.68
CA THR A 47 27.60 -1.10 38.45
C THR A 47 27.41 0.19 37.66
N MET A 48 26.67 1.13 38.27
CA MET A 48 26.61 2.54 37.87
C MET A 48 27.99 3.21 37.95
N ASP A 49 28.27 4.14 37.04
CA ASP A 49 28.87 5.41 37.45
C ASP A 49 28.43 6.57 36.55
N ASN A 50 28.28 7.72 37.18
CA ASN A 50 27.63 8.93 36.71
C ASN A 50 28.71 9.99 36.49
N GLN A 51 28.76 10.66 35.33
CA GLN A 51 29.32 12.01 35.24
C GLN A 51 28.93 12.75 33.96
N GLN A 52 28.39 13.95 34.18
CA GLN A 52 28.02 14.98 33.21
C GLN A 52 29.27 15.65 32.63
N HIS A 53 29.18 16.19 31.40
CA HIS A 53 29.68 17.53 31.10
C HIS A 53 29.03 18.12 29.83
N THR A 54 28.57 19.36 30.00
CA THR A 54 27.90 20.30 29.10
C THR A 54 28.78 20.76 27.94
N LEU A 55 28.17 21.20 26.82
CA LEU A 55 28.42 22.48 26.12
C LEU A 55 27.53 22.60 24.86
N CYS A 56 26.57 23.54 24.88
CA CYS A 56 25.78 23.99 23.72
C CYS A 56 26.54 25.06 22.91
N PRO A 57 26.18 25.24 21.62
CA PRO A 57 26.11 26.55 20.99
C PRO A 57 24.71 26.90 20.47
N THR A 58 24.37 28.18 20.60
CA THR A 58 23.10 28.87 20.24
C THR A 58 22.87 29.05 18.73
N PRO A 59 21.61 29.11 18.24
CA PRO A 59 21.28 29.39 16.84
C PRO A 59 21.12 30.90 16.53
N PRO A 60 21.32 31.36 15.27
CA PRO A 60 21.06 32.74 14.84
C PRO A 60 19.60 32.94 14.36
N PRO A 61 19.16 34.19 14.06
CA PRO A 61 17.83 34.68 14.41
C PRO A 61 16.73 34.40 13.38
N SER A 62 15.52 34.32 13.92
CA SER A 62 14.22 34.23 13.26
C SER A 62 13.85 35.47 12.43
N SER A 63 13.32 35.25 11.23
CA SER A 63 12.39 36.18 10.59
C SER A 63 11.39 35.48 9.68
N ASN A 64 10.13 35.92 9.82
CA ASN A 64 8.94 35.70 9.00
C ASN A 64 8.10 34.45 9.31
N SER A 65 7.31 34.61 10.37
CA SER A 65 6.04 33.92 10.60
C SER A 65 5.09 34.13 9.42
N ILE A 66 4.95 33.10 8.58
CA ILE A 66 3.77 32.96 7.73
C ILE A 66 2.66 32.41 8.63
N SER A 67 1.58 33.18 8.71
CA SER A 67 0.34 32.88 9.41
C SER A 67 -0.16 31.47 9.08
N GLN A 68 -0.16 30.60 10.09
CA GLN A 68 -0.84 29.31 10.04
C GLN A 68 -2.34 29.57 9.83
N THR A 69 -2.83 29.29 8.63
CA THR A 69 -4.25 29.10 8.39
C THR A 69 -4.70 27.88 9.19
N SER A 70 -5.83 28.03 9.89
CA SER A 70 -6.41 27.07 10.81
C SER A 70 -6.57 25.68 10.17
N SER A 71 -5.67 24.75 10.46
CA SER A 71 -5.91 23.33 10.22
C SER A 71 -7.06 22.90 11.13
N SER A 72 -8.19 22.53 10.55
CA SER A 72 -9.32 21.93 11.28
C SER A 72 -8.78 20.81 12.18
N ILE A 73 -8.91 20.96 13.50
CA ILE A 73 -8.53 19.92 14.46
C ILE A 73 -9.36 18.68 14.09
N LYS A 74 -8.71 17.64 13.57
CA LYS A 74 -9.40 16.38 13.27
C LYS A 74 -9.82 15.76 14.60
N GLU A 75 -11.12 15.57 14.76
CA GLU A 75 -11.67 14.91 15.94
C GLU A 75 -11.36 13.41 15.87
N TYR A 76 -11.12 12.79 17.02
CA TYR A 76 -10.92 11.35 17.15
C TYR A 76 -11.98 10.77 18.09
N THR A 77 -12.44 9.56 17.80
CA THR A 77 -13.42 8.84 18.63
C THR A 77 -12.84 7.52 19.10
N MET A 78 -13.02 7.22 20.38
CA MET A 78 -12.66 5.93 20.96
C MET A 78 -13.84 4.96 20.87
N ILE A 79 -13.64 3.80 20.24
CA ILE A 79 -14.63 2.74 20.13
C ILE A 79 -13.99 1.43 20.55
N ASN A 80 -14.52 0.79 21.60
CA ASN A 80 -14.00 -0.48 22.14
C ASN A 80 -12.48 -0.47 22.43
N GLY A 81 -11.94 0.67 22.87
CA GLY A 81 -10.51 0.81 23.18
C GLY A 81 -9.60 1.07 21.96
N ARG A 82 -10.17 1.19 20.76
CA ARG A 82 -9.46 1.59 19.54
C ARG A 82 -9.78 3.04 19.17
N THR A 83 -8.80 3.76 18.61
CA THR A 83 -8.97 5.17 18.22
C THR A 83 -9.33 5.26 16.74
N PHE A 84 -10.38 5.97 16.37
CA PHE A 84 -10.77 6.19 14.97
C PHE A 84 -10.83 7.67 14.64
N ILE A 85 -10.61 8.01 13.38
CA ILE A 85 -10.78 9.39 12.89
C ILE A 85 -12.28 9.71 12.82
N ASN A 86 -12.70 10.75 13.54
CA ASN A 86 -14.07 11.24 13.55
C ASN A 86 -14.27 12.30 12.46
N THR A 87 -14.25 11.87 11.21
CA THR A 87 -14.50 12.76 10.08
C THR A 87 -15.70 12.25 9.31
N THR A 88 -16.75 13.07 9.24
CA THR A 88 -18.04 12.78 8.57
C THR A 88 -17.90 12.40 7.08
N HIS A 89 -16.75 12.69 6.46
CA HIS A 89 -16.49 12.46 5.04
C HIS A 89 -15.48 11.32 4.79
N SER A 90 -14.82 10.79 5.81
CA SER A 90 -13.81 9.76 5.61
C SER A 90 -14.45 8.38 5.51
N ARG A 91 -14.08 7.65 4.46
CA ARG A 91 -14.39 6.23 4.25
C ARG A 91 -13.30 5.33 4.83
N TYR A 92 -12.47 5.86 5.72
CA TYR A 92 -11.42 5.10 6.38
C TYR A 92 -11.98 4.40 7.62
N PHE A 93 -11.92 3.07 7.61
CA PHE A 93 -12.58 2.23 8.61
C PHE A 93 -11.64 1.56 9.60
N LEU A 94 -10.35 1.82 9.44
CA LEU A 94 -9.34 1.28 10.33
C LEU A 94 -9.04 2.31 11.43
N PRO A 95 -8.59 1.83 12.60
CA PRO A 95 -8.21 2.70 13.69
C PRO A 95 -6.87 3.39 13.38
N CYS A 96 -6.55 4.43 14.14
CA CYS A 96 -5.31 5.17 14.06
C CYS A 96 -4.59 5.18 15.42
N ASP A 97 -4.29 3.98 15.92
CA ASP A 97 -3.65 3.73 17.22
C ASP A 97 -2.41 2.84 17.12
N GLU A 98 -1.69 2.66 18.22
CA GLU A 98 -0.44 1.89 18.27
C GLU A 98 -0.60 0.44 17.78
N ASP A 99 -1.73 -0.19 18.11
CA ASP A 99 -2.01 -1.57 17.70
C ASP A 99 -2.16 -1.67 16.17
N GLU A 100 -2.70 -0.62 15.51
CA GLU A 100 -2.72 -0.54 14.05
C GLU A 100 -1.35 -0.23 13.45
N CYS A 101 -0.56 0.65 14.08
CA CYS A 101 0.81 0.90 13.66
C CYS A 101 1.63 -0.39 13.63
N ASP A 102 1.54 -1.22 14.68
CA ASP A 102 2.20 -2.52 14.75
C ASP A 102 1.74 -3.45 13.61
N ARG A 103 0.42 -3.48 13.30
CA ARG A 103 -0.11 -4.26 12.17
C ARG A 103 0.45 -3.80 10.83
N LEU A 104 0.54 -2.49 10.60
CA LEU A 104 1.07 -1.90 9.36
C LEU A 104 2.58 -2.12 9.22
N ILE A 105 3.35 -2.08 10.32
CA ILE A 105 4.77 -2.43 10.33
C ILE A 105 4.97 -3.89 9.90
N VAL A 106 4.22 -4.81 10.50
CA VAL A 106 4.26 -6.24 10.11
C VAL A 106 3.91 -6.41 8.64
N LEU A 107 2.87 -5.73 8.16
CA LEU A 107 2.47 -5.80 6.77
C LEU A 107 3.57 -5.29 5.83
N HIS A 108 4.29 -4.22 6.19
CA HIS A 108 5.38 -3.70 5.37
C HIS A 108 6.46 -4.76 5.11
N PHE A 109 6.99 -5.39 6.16
CA PHE A 109 8.01 -6.43 6.02
C PHE A 109 7.48 -7.68 5.33
N LEU A 110 6.21 -8.02 5.57
CA LEU A 110 5.52 -9.11 4.89
C LEU A 110 5.48 -8.89 3.37
N LEU A 111 5.10 -7.69 2.93
CA LEU A 111 5.05 -7.35 1.51
C LEU A 111 6.44 -7.21 0.90
N LYS A 112 7.39 -6.60 1.60
CA LYS A 112 8.79 -6.52 1.15
C LYS A 112 9.35 -7.92 0.87
N TYR A 113 9.10 -8.87 1.76
CA TYR A 113 9.50 -10.27 1.54
C TYR A 113 8.75 -10.91 0.37
N ALA A 114 7.44 -10.68 0.25
CA ALA A 114 6.62 -11.29 -0.79
C ALA A 114 6.95 -10.77 -2.21
N PHE A 115 7.29 -9.49 -2.34
CA PHE A 115 7.70 -8.86 -3.59
C PHE A 115 9.23 -8.89 -3.83
N ASP A 116 10.01 -9.31 -2.83
CA ASP A 116 11.49 -9.30 -2.82
C ASP A 116 12.12 -7.91 -3.07
N THR A 117 11.39 -6.84 -2.75
CA THR A 117 11.83 -5.44 -2.92
C THR A 117 10.91 -4.48 -2.18
N ASN A 118 11.38 -3.25 -1.94
CA ASN A 118 10.56 -2.14 -1.45
C ASN A 118 9.80 -1.40 -2.56
N TYR A 119 10.21 -1.58 -3.83
CA TYR A 119 9.66 -0.89 -4.99
C TYR A 119 9.84 -1.74 -6.26
N ILE A 120 8.85 -1.73 -7.16
CA ILE A 120 8.87 -2.45 -8.45
C ILE A 120 9.23 -1.51 -9.59
N SER A 121 8.91 -0.23 -9.47
CA SER A 121 9.22 0.77 -10.49
C SER A 121 10.73 0.86 -10.73
N PRO A 122 11.19 1.12 -11.96
CA PRO A 122 12.62 1.18 -12.30
C PRO A 122 13.26 2.51 -11.85
N VAL A 123 13.18 2.83 -10.55
CA VAL A 123 13.57 4.12 -9.97
C VAL A 123 14.94 4.10 -9.29
N ARG A 124 15.63 2.97 -9.23
CA ARG A 124 16.88 2.85 -8.46
C ARG A 124 17.93 3.89 -8.84
N SER A 125 18.21 4.05 -10.14
CA SER A 125 19.17 5.05 -10.63
C SER A 125 18.71 6.47 -10.32
N LEU A 126 17.42 6.75 -10.53
CA LEU A 126 16.79 8.03 -10.22
C LEU A 126 16.99 8.43 -8.76
N LEU A 127 16.79 7.50 -7.82
CA LEU A 127 16.89 7.76 -6.37
C LEU A 127 18.33 7.76 -5.83
N GLN A 128 19.29 7.20 -6.59
CA GLN A 128 20.71 7.22 -6.23
C GLN A 128 21.44 8.48 -6.71
N ASN A 129 20.82 9.25 -7.61
CA ASN A 129 21.42 10.47 -8.13
C ASN A 129 21.48 11.54 -7.04
N LEU A 130 22.65 12.19 -6.91
CA LEU A 130 22.86 13.30 -6.00
C LEU A 130 21.98 14.51 -6.36
N TYR A 131 21.89 14.78 -7.65
CA TYR A 131 21.18 15.92 -8.22
C TYR A 131 20.58 15.56 -9.57
N HIS A 132 19.44 16.16 -9.90
CA HIS A 132 18.97 16.22 -11.29
C HIS A 132 19.91 17.11 -12.11
N GLU A 133 20.24 16.67 -13.33
CA GLU A 133 21.13 17.42 -14.22
C GLU A 133 20.56 18.80 -14.57
N ASP A 134 19.23 18.90 -14.69
CA ASP A 134 18.54 20.09 -15.16
C ASP A 134 18.30 21.17 -14.07
N ASP A 135 18.06 20.78 -12.81
CA ASP A 135 17.64 21.72 -11.74
C ASP A 135 18.52 21.71 -10.48
N GLN A 136 19.55 20.85 -10.41
CA GLN A 136 20.44 20.68 -9.26
C GLN A 136 19.72 20.40 -7.93
N GLN A 137 18.50 19.86 -7.95
CA GLN A 137 17.77 19.41 -6.77
C GLN A 137 17.94 17.91 -6.56
N ARG A 138 17.84 17.50 -5.29
CA ARG A 138 17.76 16.09 -4.90
C ARG A 138 16.47 15.48 -5.44
N PRO A 139 16.46 14.18 -5.79
CA PRO A 139 15.22 13.49 -6.11
C PRO A 139 14.23 13.57 -4.96
N LYS A 140 12.94 13.70 -5.28
CA LYS A 140 11.87 13.78 -4.28
C LYS A 140 10.87 12.64 -4.46
N VAL A 141 10.51 12.00 -3.35
CA VAL A 141 9.55 10.90 -3.29
C VAL A 141 8.38 11.26 -2.39
N LEU A 142 7.16 10.96 -2.81
CA LEU A 142 5.95 11.12 -1.98
C LEU A 142 5.32 9.75 -1.67
N ASP A 143 5.03 9.48 -0.41
CA ASP A 143 4.18 8.37 0.04
C ASP A 143 2.82 8.92 0.49
N ILE A 144 1.74 8.52 -0.20
CA ILE A 144 0.38 8.95 0.08
C ILE A 144 -0.31 7.90 0.94
N GLY A 145 -0.78 8.30 2.12
CA GLY A 145 -1.34 7.39 3.11
C GLY A 145 -0.25 6.58 3.83
N THR A 146 0.81 7.27 4.26
CA THR A 146 2.04 6.64 4.77
C THR A 146 1.85 5.84 6.07
N GLY A 147 0.75 6.06 6.79
CA GLY A 147 0.44 5.39 8.05
C GLY A 147 1.55 5.55 9.09
N ALA A 148 2.13 4.42 9.52
CA ALA A 148 3.25 4.38 10.46
C ALA A 148 4.57 4.95 9.90
N GLY A 149 4.64 5.22 8.59
CA GLY A 149 5.82 5.78 7.92
C GLY A 149 6.95 4.79 7.65
N THR A 150 6.79 3.50 7.98
CA THR A 150 7.86 2.49 7.92
C THR A 150 8.52 2.39 6.54
N TRP A 151 7.73 2.46 5.47
CA TRP A 151 8.27 2.39 4.10
C TRP A 151 9.18 3.60 3.79
N ILE A 152 8.75 4.81 4.16
CA ILE A 152 9.60 6.00 4.04
C ILE A 152 10.90 5.85 4.85
N LEU A 153 10.82 5.35 6.08
CA LEU A 153 12.01 5.23 6.94
C LEU A 153 13.04 4.27 6.33
N GLU A 154 12.60 3.14 5.78
CA GLU A 154 13.48 2.20 5.07
C GLU A 154 14.07 2.82 3.80
N MET A 155 13.23 3.40 2.94
CA MET A 155 13.66 4.00 1.69
C MET A 155 14.59 5.20 1.90
N ALA A 156 14.31 6.06 2.88
CA ALA A 156 15.16 7.19 3.24
C ALA A 156 16.51 6.76 3.81
N THR A 157 16.56 5.60 4.47
CA THR A 157 17.82 5.00 4.94
C THR A 157 18.61 4.38 3.79
N GLU A 158 17.94 3.75 2.81
CA GLU A 158 18.60 3.17 1.63
C GLU A 158 19.11 4.24 0.66
N PHE A 159 18.36 5.32 0.46
CA PHE A 159 18.67 6.40 -0.49
C PHE A 159 18.93 7.71 0.23
N SER A 160 20.13 7.86 0.81
CA SER A 160 20.53 9.05 1.56
C SER A 160 20.54 10.35 0.76
N GLU A 161 20.50 10.27 -0.57
CA GLU A 161 20.54 11.41 -1.50
C GLU A 161 19.17 11.85 -2.03
N THR A 162 18.11 11.16 -1.62
CA THR A 162 16.73 11.46 -1.98
C THR A 162 15.97 12.02 -0.78
N ASP A 163 15.07 12.97 -1.01
CA ASP A 163 14.16 13.49 0.01
C ASP A 163 12.80 12.79 -0.06
N PHE A 164 12.33 12.26 1.06
CA PHE A 164 11.10 11.47 1.17
C PHE A 164 10.06 12.23 1.97
N TYR A 165 8.85 12.32 1.43
CA TYR A 165 7.73 13.04 2.00
C TYR A 165 6.57 12.08 2.21
N GLY A 166 6.02 12.04 3.42
CA GLY A 166 4.86 11.21 3.77
C GLY A 166 3.69 12.08 4.17
N ILE A 167 2.52 11.83 3.57
CA ILE A 167 1.27 12.44 4.01
C ILE A 167 0.30 11.37 4.51
N ASP A 168 -0.42 11.69 5.57
CA ASP A 168 -1.48 10.82 6.08
C ASP A 168 -2.57 11.65 6.77
N ILE A 169 -3.80 11.12 6.73
CA ILE A 169 -4.95 11.73 7.39
C ILE A 169 -4.76 11.76 8.93
N ALA A 170 -4.03 10.79 9.50
CA ALA A 170 -3.66 10.70 10.91
C ALA A 170 -2.13 10.75 11.12
N SER A 171 -1.68 11.39 12.19
CA SER A 171 -0.26 11.52 12.52
C SER A 171 0.26 10.29 13.28
N MET A 172 0.32 9.13 12.62
CA MET A 172 0.80 7.85 13.19
C MET A 172 2.30 7.59 13.01
N TYR A 173 2.97 8.39 12.19
CA TYR A 173 4.40 8.29 11.87
C TYR A 173 5.30 8.90 12.96
N PRO A 174 6.58 8.51 13.03
CA PRO A 174 7.50 9.04 14.04
C PRO A 174 7.88 10.51 13.77
N THR A 175 7.87 11.32 14.82
CA THR A 175 8.24 12.74 14.77
C THR A 175 9.63 13.05 15.31
N ALA A 176 10.15 12.23 16.24
CA ALA A 176 11.38 12.51 16.98
C ALA A 176 12.65 11.86 16.39
N ILE A 177 12.60 10.55 16.11
CA ILE A 177 13.75 9.77 15.65
C ILE A 177 13.44 9.25 14.25
N LYS A 178 14.07 9.85 13.23
CA LYS A 178 13.92 9.49 11.82
C LYS A 178 15.13 10.01 11.01
N PRO A 179 15.39 9.47 9.81
CA PRO A 179 16.37 10.04 8.88
C PRO A 179 16.11 11.52 8.61
N SER A 180 17.17 12.30 8.38
CA SER A 180 17.09 13.75 8.14
C SER A 180 16.40 14.11 6.82
N ASN A 181 16.39 13.17 5.87
CA ASN A 181 15.75 13.26 4.56
C ASN A 181 14.32 12.68 4.54
N ALA A 182 13.73 12.35 5.69
CA ALA A 182 12.34 11.92 5.80
C ALA A 182 11.48 13.03 6.41
N PHE A 183 10.40 13.43 5.74
CA PHE A 183 9.49 14.51 6.14
C PHE A 183 8.06 13.98 6.20
N PHE A 184 7.30 14.39 7.22
CA PHE A 184 5.92 13.94 7.38
C PHE A 184 4.99 15.12 7.64
N GLN A 185 3.79 15.05 7.08
CA GLN A 185 2.75 16.06 7.24
C GLN A 185 1.38 15.40 7.40
N GLN A 186 0.59 15.86 8.36
CA GLN A 186 -0.80 15.43 8.49
C GLN A 186 -1.62 16.16 7.43
N HIS A 187 -2.23 15.43 6.50
CA HIS A 187 -2.98 15.99 5.38
C HIS A 187 -4.01 15.00 4.86
N ASP A 188 -5.20 15.47 4.49
CA ASP A 188 -6.17 14.62 3.79
C ASP A 188 -5.89 14.66 2.28
N MET A 189 -5.59 13.51 1.68
CA MET A 189 -5.31 13.40 0.25
C MET A 189 -6.47 13.88 -0.63
N LEU A 190 -7.69 13.94 -0.09
CA LEU A 190 -8.89 14.38 -0.80
C LEU A 190 -9.06 15.90 -0.83
N ASP A 191 -8.31 16.66 -0.03
CA ASP A 191 -8.32 18.13 -0.04
C ASP A 191 -7.41 18.73 -1.13
N GLY A 192 -6.87 17.88 -2.02
CA GLY A 192 -5.83 18.23 -2.98
C GLY A 192 -4.43 18.11 -2.37
N LEU A 193 -3.44 17.71 -3.16
CA LEU A 193 -2.09 17.46 -2.63
C LEU A 193 -1.38 18.78 -2.33
N PRO A 194 -0.78 18.97 -1.14
CA PRO A 194 -0.28 20.26 -0.65
C PRO A 194 1.10 20.61 -1.22
N PHE A 195 1.33 20.26 -2.49
CA PHE A 195 2.61 20.39 -3.17
C PHE A 195 2.45 21.07 -4.52
N GLU A 196 3.51 21.73 -4.96
CA GLU A 196 3.58 22.37 -6.26
C GLU A 196 3.50 21.35 -7.39
N ASP A 197 3.07 21.81 -8.56
CA ASP A 197 3.07 21.03 -9.79
C ASP A 197 4.48 20.51 -10.08
N GLU A 198 4.57 19.27 -10.57
CA GLU A 198 5.82 18.67 -11.03
C GLU A 198 6.96 18.72 -9.99
N SER A 199 6.62 18.45 -8.73
CA SER A 199 7.55 18.50 -7.60
C SER A 199 8.18 17.14 -7.27
N PHE A 200 7.56 16.02 -7.62
CA PHE A 200 8.01 14.67 -7.25
C PHE A 200 8.50 13.84 -8.44
N ASP A 201 9.54 13.05 -8.21
CA ASP A 201 10.12 12.13 -9.18
C ASP A 201 9.49 10.73 -9.11
N TYR A 202 9.05 10.34 -7.92
CA TYR A 202 8.39 9.07 -7.66
C TYR A 202 7.29 9.24 -6.60
N ILE A 203 6.11 8.68 -6.87
CA ILE A 203 4.99 8.69 -5.94
C ILE A 203 4.61 7.24 -5.65
N PHE A 204 4.51 6.91 -4.37
CA PHE A 204 4.12 5.61 -3.86
C PHE A 204 2.81 5.73 -3.10
N MET A 205 1.97 4.70 -3.20
CA MET A 205 0.72 4.59 -2.48
C MET A 205 0.45 3.12 -2.16
N ARG A 206 -0.02 2.81 -0.96
CA ARG A 206 -0.28 1.42 -0.55
C ARG A 206 -1.54 1.26 0.29
N GLN A 207 -2.32 0.22 0.01
CA GLN A 207 -3.56 -0.10 0.73
C GLN A 207 -4.59 1.05 0.76
N MET A 208 -4.82 1.70 -0.38
CA MET A 208 -5.77 2.81 -0.48
C MET A 208 -7.11 2.40 -1.11
N MET A 209 -7.21 1.23 -1.75
CA MET A 209 -8.45 0.80 -2.42
C MET A 209 -9.61 0.57 -1.44
N THR A 210 -9.34 0.36 -0.15
CA THR A 210 -10.38 0.20 0.89
C THR A 210 -10.87 1.50 1.51
N CYS A 211 -10.33 2.67 1.13
CA CYS A 211 -10.75 3.95 1.70
C CYS A 211 -11.10 5.02 0.65
N LEU A 212 -11.11 4.64 -0.63
CA LEU A 212 -11.45 5.52 -1.74
C LEU A 212 -12.63 4.95 -2.53
N SER A 213 -13.59 5.80 -2.90
CA SER A 213 -14.49 5.47 -4.01
C SER A 213 -13.76 5.57 -5.34
N LYS A 214 -14.29 4.97 -6.41
CA LYS A 214 -13.72 5.11 -7.76
C LYS A 214 -13.60 6.56 -8.21
N SER A 215 -14.60 7.40 -7.92
CA SER A 215 -14.55 8.83 -8.25
C SER A 215 -13.44 9.56 -7.50
N GLN A 216 -13.24 9.25 -6.22
CA GLN A 216 -12.16 9.81 -5.41
C GLN A 216 -10.79 9.33 -5.88
N LEU A 217 -10.66 8.06 -6.28
CA LEU A 217 -9.44 7.56 -6.88
C LEU A 217 -9.10 8.32 -8.17
N ILE A 218 -10.06 8.55 -9.06
CA ILE A 218 -9.82 9.32 -10.28
C ILE A 218 -9.38 10.77 -9.96
N GLN A 219 -10.00 11.41 -8.97
CA GLN A 219 -9.60 12.73 -8.48
C GLN A 219 -8.16 12.70 -7.95
N LEU A 220 -7.82 11.72 -7.12
CA LEU A 220 -6.48 11.55 -6.58
C LEU A 220 -5.45 11.27 -7.67
N LEU A 221 -5.75 10.41 -8.65
CA LEU A 221 -4.87 10.15 -9.79
C LEU A 221 -4.62 11.42 -10.63
N THR A 222 -5.62 12.31 -10.72
CA THR A 222 -5.47 13.61 -11.39
C THR A 222 -4.53 14.53 -10.61
N GLU A 223 -4.66 14.59 -9.28
CA GLU A 223 -3.74 15.34 -8.41
C GLU A 223 -2.32 14.76 -8.40
N ILE A 224 -2.19 13.44 -8.41
CA ILE A 224 -0.90 12.75 -8.56
C ILE A 224 -0.25 13.15 -9.89
N ALA A 225 -1.00 13.14 -11.00
CA ALA A 225 -0.49 13.58 -12.29
C ALA A 225 -0.06 15.06 -12.27
N ARG A 226 -0.70 15.91 -11.48
CA ARG A 226 -0.30 17.32 -11.30
C ARG A 226 1.06 17.45 -10.61
N VAL A 227 1.25 16.79 -9.47
CA VAL A 227 2.48 16.94 -8.66
C VAL A 227 3.64 16.05 -9.10
N LEU A 228 3.40 15.00 -9.88
CA LEU A 228 4.43 14.14 -10.45
C LEU A 228 5.12 14.85 -11.63
N LYS A 229 6.45 14.81 -11.69
CA LYS A 229 7.23 15.35 -12.81
C LYS A 229 6.98 14.56 -14.09
N PRO A 230 7.14 15.17 -15.28
CA PRO A 230 7.20 14.44 -16.54
C PRO A 230 8.23 13.31 -16.46
N ASN A 231 7.89 12.13 -16.97
CA ASN A 231 8.68 10.89 -16.84
C ASN A 231 8.84 10.34 -15.40
N GLY A 232 8.26 10.98 -14.39
CA GLY A 232 8.21 10.45 -13.04
C GLY A 232 7.35 9.18 -12.95
N TYR A 233 7.57 8.41 -11.89
CA TYR A 233 6.90 7.12 -11.68
C TYR A 233 5.81 7.20 -10.62
N LEU A 234 4.72 6.48 -10.84
CA LEU A 234 3.68 6.19 -9.86
C LEU A 234 3.70 4.69 -9.57
N GLU A 235 3.70 4.31 -8.30
CA GLU A 235 3.53 2.92 -7.87
C GLU A 235 2.42 2.79 -6.84
N ILE A 236 1.53 1.84 -7.09
CA ILE A 236 0.40 1.54 -6.21
C ILE A 236 0.48 0.06 -5.82
N VAL A 237 0.61 -0.23 -4.53
CA VAL A 237 0.60 -1.60 -4.00
C VAL A 237 -0.69 -1.85 -3.23
N ASP A 238 -1.53 -2.77 -3.70
CA ASP A 238 -2.80 -3.02 -3.05
C ASP A 238 -3.22 -4.49 -3.11
N VAL A 239 -4.24 -4.84 -2.33
CA VAL A 239 -4.77 -6.18 -2.19
C VAL A 239 -6.20 -6.22 -2.68
N GLU A 240 -6.52 -7.26 -3.44
CA GLU A 240 -7.91 -7.59 -3.71
C GLU A 240 -8.43 -8.41 -2.52
N TYR A 241 -9.29 -7.82 -1.68
CA TYR A 241 -9.92 -8.47 -0.51
C TYR A 241 -10.99 -9.51 -0.92
N GLN A 242 -10.67 -10.32 -1.92
CA GLN A 242 -11.42 -11.48 -2.35
C GLN A 242 -10.57 -12.74 -2.10
N ILE A 243 -10.95 -13.50 -1.09
CA ILE A 243 -10.30 -14.76 -0.75
C ILE A 243 -10.49 -15.74 -1.90
N GLN A 244 -9.37 -16.22 -2.43
CA GLN A 244 -9.32 -17.25 -3.45
C GLN A 244 -9.33 -18.64 -2.81
N ARG A 245 -9.95 -19.60 -3.48
CA ARG A 245 -10.29 -20.92 -2.90
C ARG A 245 -10.93 -20.81 -1.51
N PRO A 246 -11.97 -19.97 -1.33
CA PRO A 246 -12.60 -19.84 -0.03
C PRO A 246 -13.37 -21.13 0.30
N GLY A 247 -13.41 -21.50 1.58
CA GLY A 247 -14.46 -22.39 2.04
C GLY A 247 -15.80 -21.65 2.19
N PRO A 248 -16.90 -22.36 2.51
CA PRO A 248 -18.23 -21.77 2.62
C PRO A 248 -18.30 -20.53 3.53
N VAL A 249 -17.62 -20.55 4.68
CA VAL A 249 -17.71 -19.44 5.65
C VAL A 249 -16.95 -18.20 5.17
N ALA A 250 -15.71 -18.38 4.70
CA ALA A 250 -14.91 -17.31 4.09
C ALA A 250 -15.63 -16.69 2.88
N SER A 251 -16.27 -17.52 2.05
CA SER A 251 -17.00 -17.06 0.87
C SER A 251 -18.21 -16.20 1.26
N THR A 252 -19.03 -16.65 2.20
CA THR A 252 -20.23 -15.91 2.61
C THR A 252 -19.87 -14.64 3.39
N LEU A 253 -18.91 -14.70 4.30
CA LEU A 253 -18.63 -13.57 5.19
C LEU A 253 -17.76 -12.50 4.56
N ILE A 254 -16.64 -12.89 3.94
CA ILE A 254 -15.66 -11.94 3.44
C ILE A 254 -15.99 -11.57 2.00
N ASN A 255 -16.14 -12.56 1.12
CA ASN A 255 -16.35 -12.29 -0.31
C ASN A 255 -17.75 -11.75 -0.63
N HIS A 256 -18.72 -11.94 0.27
CA HIS A 256 -20.11 -11.47 0.07
C HIS A 256 -20.54 -10.43 1.11
N HIS A 257 -20.77 -10.79 2.38
CA HIS A 257 -21.33 -9.83 3.35
C HIS A 257 -20.44 -8.60 3.60
N LEU A 258 -19.15 -8.79 3.87
CA LEU A 258 -18.22 -7.67 4.08
C LEU A 258 -18.09 -6.81 2.82
N ARG A 259 -18.02 -7.46 1.65
CA ARG A 259 -18.01 -6.78 0.35
C ARG A 259 -19.24 -5.91 0.13
N GLU A 260 -20.44 -6.47 0.31
CA GLU A 260 -21.70 -5.74 0.17
C GLU A 260 -21.78 -4.57 1.16
N LYS A 261 -21.33 -4.80 2.40
CA LYS A 261 -21.31 -3.76 3.42
C LYS A 261 -20.37 -2.62 3.04
N MET A 262 -19.14 -2.91 2.61
CA MET A 262 -18.20 -1.88 2.11
C MET A 262 -18.78 -1.11 0.91
N ALA A 263 -19.50 -1.80 0.02
CA ALA A 263 -20.18 -1.15 -1.10
C ALA A 263 -21.25 -0.14 -0.65
N THR A 264 -21.93 -0.36 0.48
CA THR A 264 -22.88 0.64 1.03
C THR A 264 -22.23 1.97 1.44
N PHE A 265 -20.91 1.97 1.66
CA PHE A 265 -20.11 3.18 1.90
C PHE A 265 -19.45 3.73 0.63
N GLY A 266 -19.71 3.13 -0.53
CA GLY A 266 -19.17 3.56 -1.83
C GLY A 266 -17.76 3.05 -2.12
N ILE A 267 -17.32 1.97 -1.47
CA ILE A 267 -16.04 1.30 -1.77
C ILE A 267 -16.30 0.13 -2.71
N GLU A 268 -15.68 0.21 -3.88
CA GLU A 268 -15.76 -0.80 -4.94
C GLU A 268 -14.67 -1.84 -4.72
N SER A 269 -15.07 -3.11 -4.58
CA SER A 269 -14.16 -4.22 -4.29
C SER A 269 -13.25 -4.61 -5.45
N ASP A 270 -13.63 -4.26 -6.67
CA ASP A 270 -12.94 -4.63 -7.91
C ASP A 270 -12.00 -3.53 -8.41
N LEU A 271 -11.78 -2.48 -7.61
CA LEU A 271 -10.96 -1.32 -7.98
C LEU A 271 -9.52 -1.71 -8.34
N CYS A 272 -8.94 -2.70 -7.63
CA CYS A 272 -7.63 -3.27 -7.98
C CYS A 272 -7.60 -3.81 -9.41
N THR A 273 -8.63 -4.54 -9.85
CA THR A 273 -8.68 -5.13 -11.21
C THR A 273 -8.86 -4.07 -12.29
N GLN A 274 -9.52 -2.96 -11.95
CA GLN A 274 -9.75 -1.84 -12.86
C GLN A 274 -8.58 -0.85 -12.90
N LEU A 275 -7.60 -0.96 -11.99
CA LEU A 275 -6.59 0.07 -11.79
C LEU A 275 -5.74 0.31 -13.03
N SER A 276 -5.33 -0.75 -13.75
CA SER A 276 -4.62 -0.63 -15.03
C SER A 276 -5.42 0.21 -16.05
N THR A 277 -6.72 -0.05 -16.16
CA THR A 277 -7.61 0.72 -17.05
C THR A 277 -7.75 2.15 -16.58
N LEU A 278 -7.93 2.39 -15.28
CA LEU A 278 -8.02 3.74 -14.71
C LEU A 278 -6.74 4.54 -14.96
N LEU A 279 -5.56 3.96 -14.77
CA LEU A 279 -4.28 4.63 -15.05
C LEU A 279 -4.16 5.04 -16.52
N MET A 280 -4.47 4.14 -17.46
CA MET A 280 -4.40 4.42 -18.90
C MET A 280 -5.45 5.43 -19.37
N THR A 281 -6.61 5.51 -18.71
CA THR A 281 -7.73 6.36 -19.12
C THR A 281 -7.80 7.69 -18.38
N THR A 282 -7.13 7.82 -17.23
CA THR A 282 -7.07 9.08 -16.50
C THR A 282 -6.25 10.08 -17.31
N GLN A 283 -6.89 11.19 -17.66
CA GLN A 283 -6.26 12.30 -18.35
C GLN A 283 -6.30 13.51 -17.43
N SER A 284 -5.15 14.13 -17.20
CA SER A 284 -5.05 15.43 -16.53
C SER A 284 -4.55 16.49 -17.52
N PRO A 285 -4.76 17.79 -17.24
CA PRO A 285 -4.14 18.87 -18.01
C PRO A 285 -2.60 18.74 -18.08
N GLN A 286 -1.99 18.17 -17.04
CA GLN A 286 -0.55 17.97 -16.92
C GLN A 286 -0.06 16.66 -17.58
N GLY A 287 -0.94 15.87 -18.18
CA GLY A 287 -0.62 14.60 -18.84
C GLY A 287 -1.39 13.39 -18.29
N GLY A 288 -1.14 12.24 -18.88
CA GLY A 288 -1.69 10.95 -18.42
C GLY A 288 -0.59 10.01 -17.96
N PHE A 289 -0.96 8.74 -17.75
CA PHE A 289 -0.03 7.68 -17.41
C PHE A 289 0.19 6.73 -18.59
N ILE A 290 1.44 6.34 -18.82
CA ILE A 290 1.90 5.40 -19.84
C ILE A 290 2.79 4.33 -19.21
N ASP A 291 3.20 3.34 -20.01
CA ASP A 291 4.07 2.24 -19.59
C ASP A 291 3.54 1.52 -18.34
N THR A 292 2.21 1.35 -18.28
CA THR A 292 1.54 0.73 -17.13
C THR A 292 1.87 -0.76 -17.05
N MET A 293 2.41 -1.21 -15.93
CA MET A 293 2.66 -2.62 -15.64
C MET A 293 1.93 -3.05 -14.37
N GLN A 294 1.61 -4.33 -14.31
CA GLN A 294 0.99 -4.97 -13.15
C GLN A 294 1.80 -6.20 -12.77
N HIS A 295 2.28 -6.23 -11.53
CA HIS A 295 2.95 -7.37 -10.94
C HIS A 295 2.07 -7.97 -9.85
N LYS A 296 1.82 -9.28 -9.90
CA LYS A 296 0.94 -9.99 -8.96
C LYS A 296 1.76 -10.94 -8.09
N VAL A 297 1.55 -10.88 -6.78
CA VAL A 297 2.03 -11.87 -5.81
C VAL A 297 0.84 -12.54 -5.13
N THR A 298 0.91 -13.86 -4.99
CA THR A 298 -0.13 -14.65 -4.32
C THR A 298 0.33 -15.04 -2.92
N MET A 299 -0.44 -14.64 -1.91
CA MET A 299 -0.05 -14.82 -0.51
C MET A 299 -0.97 -15.80 0.21
N PRO A 300 -0.45 -16.94 0.71
CA PRO A 300 -1.21 -17.93 1.49
C PRO A 300 -1.83 -17.35 2.76
N LEU A 301 -2.95 -17.94 3.22
CA LEU A 301 -3.59 -17.60 4.50
C LEU A 301 -3.51 -18.78 5.47
N GLY A 302 -2.46 -18.79 6.31
CA GLY A 302 -2.26 -19.76 7.40
C GLY A 302 -1.68 -21.11 6.95
N TRP A 303 -1.20 -21.20 5.72
CA TRP A 303 -0.48 -22.35 5.17
C TRP A 303 0.73 -21.87 4.36
N GLY A 304 1.62 -22.76 3.89
CA GLY A 304 2.79 -22.33 3.11
C GLY A 304 3.91 -21.70 3.96
N GLY A 305 4.01 -22.08 5.23
CA GLY A 305 5.09 -21.67 6.14
C GLY A 305 4.85 -20.32 6.83
N GLN A 306 5.94 -19.70 7.27
CA GLN A 306 5.90 -18.48 8.09
C GLN A 306 5.23 -17.30 7.38
N LEU A 307 5.41 -17.19 6.06
CA LEU A 307 4.78 -16.15 5.24
C LEU A 307 3.25 -16.21 5.38
N GLY A 308 2.67 -17.39 5.21
CA GLY A 308 1.22 -17.56 5.29
C GLY A 308 0.66 -17.45 6.69
N ASP A 309 1.40 -17.92 7.70
CA ASP A 309 1.03 -17.72 9.12
C ASP A 309 0.93 -16.23 9.46
N LEU A 310 1.93 -15.45 9.05
CA LEU A 310 1.99 -14.01 9.33
C LEU A 310 0.93 -13.25 8.53
N HIS A 311 0.69 -13.64 7.27
CA HIS A 311 -0.35 -13.04 6.44
C HIS A 311 -1.77 -13.32 6.98
N ALA A 312 -2.07 -14.54 7.42
CA ALA A 312 -3.34 -14.85 8.07
C ALA A 312 -3.53 -14.07 9.37
N HIS A 313 -2.47 -13.90 10.16
CA HIS A 313 -2.53 -13.09 11.37
C HIS A 313 -2.74 -11.60 11.06
N ASN A 314 -2.09 -11.07 10.03
CA ASN A 314 -2.31 -9.69 9.59
C ASN A 314 -3.76 -9.47 9.13
N LEU A 315 -4.33 -10.42 8.38
CA LEU A 315 -5.75 -10.42 7.99
C LEU A 315 -6.67 -10.51 9.21
N GLU A 316 -6.33 -11.34 10.20
CA GLU A 316 -7.07 -11.43 11.47
C GLU A 316 -7.18 -10.06 12.15
N LEU A 317 -6.04 -9.40 12.33
CA LEU A 317 -5.96 -8.09 12.98
C LEU A 317 -6.71 -7.04 12.17
N PHE A 318 -6.62 -7.08 10.83
CA PHE A 318 -7.40 -6.22 9.96
C PHE A 318 -8.91 -6.41 10.19
N LEU A 319 -9.41 -7.65 10.12
CA LEU A 319 -10.84 -7.94 10.29
C LEU A 319 -11.37 -7.54 11.67
N LYS A 320 -10.56 -7.74 12.73
CA LYS A 320 -10.89 -7.34 14.11
C LYS A 320 -10.87 -5.83 14.32
N SER A 321 -10.09 -5.10 13.52
CA SER A 321 -9.91 -3.65 13.68
C SER A 321 -10.94 -2.83 12.90
N LEU A 322 -11.71 -3.45 12.00
CA LEU A 322 -12.76 -2.76 11.26
C LEU A 322 -13.75 -2.06 12.19
N ASN A 323 -14.06 -0.80 11.88
CA ASN A 323 -15.00 0.01 12.62
C ASN A 323 -16.35 -0.75 12.80
N PRO A 324 -16.96 -0.72 13.99
CA PRO A 324 -18.24 -1.38 14.25
C PRO A 324 -19.36 -1.02 13.26
N THR A 325 -19.35 0.17 12.66
CA THR A 325 -20.34 0.54 11.63
C THR A 325 -20.36 -0.41 10.43
N ILE A 326 -19.24 -1.09 10.15
CA ILE A 326 -19.12 -2.09 9.09
C ILE A 326 -19.34 -3.50 9.60
N THR A 327 -18.98 -3.82 10.83
CA THR A 327 -19.10 -5.19 11.34
C THR A 327 -20.50 -5.53 11.84
N HIS A 328 -21.37 -4.52 11.98
CA HIS A 328 -22.75 -4.65 12.46
C HIS A 328 -23.80 -4.58 11.34
N ASN A 329 -24.81 -5.44 11.45
CA ASN A 329 -25.99 -5.38 10.58
C ASN A 329 -26.86 -4.18 10.95
N THR A 330 -27.21 -3.35 9.97
CA THR A 330 -28.25 -2.34 10.14
C THR A 330 -29.60 -3.07 10.11
N PRO A 331 -30.47 -2.92 11.11
CA PRO A 331 -31.78 -3.54 11.07
C PRO A 331 -32.56 -2.99 9.87
N THR A 332 -32.91 -3.87 8.92
CA THR A 332 -33.85 -3.54 7.85
C THR A 332 -35.19 -3.22 8.50
N SER A 333 -35.68 -2.00 8.31
CA SER A 333 -36.99 -1.58 8.78
C SER A 333 -38.09 -2.37 8.06
N SER A 334 -38.50 -3.49 8.64
CA SER A 334 -39.81 -4.09 8.37
C SER A 334 -40.31 -4.76 9.64
N THR A 335 -41.51 -4.37 10.05
CA THR A 335 -42.28 -4.77 11.24
C THR A 335 -41.80 -4.23 12.59
N CYS A 336 -42.29 -3.03 12.91
CA CYS A 336 -42.42 -2.55 14.29
C CYS A 336 -43.29 -3.53 15.09
N SER A 337 -42.67 -4.26 16.00
CA SER A 337 -43.35 -4.75 17.21
C SER A 337 -42.64 -4.10 18.41
N ALA A 338 -43.41 -3.37 19.19
CA ALA A 338 -42.91 -2.55 20.28
C ALA A 338 -42.29 -3.42 21.39
N GLY A 339 -41.06 -3.08 21.81
CA GLY A 339 -40.57 -3.47 23.14
C GLY A 339 -39.18 -4.12 23.23
N THR A 340 -38.45 -4.34 22.13
CA THR A 340 -37.08 -4.88 22.22
C THR A 340 -36.13 -3.98 21.45
N GLU A 341 -35.13 -3.41 22.14
CA GLU A 341 -33.97 -2.76 21.52
C GLU A 341 -33.41 -3.69 20.42
N PRO A 342 -33.23 -3.23 19.17
CA PRO A 342 -32.65 -4.07 18.13
C PRO A 342 -31.19 -4.36 18.50
N THR A 343 -30.94 -5.54 19.08
CA THR A 343 -29.59 -6.06 19.30
C THR A 343 -28.95 -6.30 17.93
N SER A 344 -28.23 -5.31 17.41
CA SER A 344 -27.41 -5.48 16.22
C SER A 344 -26.27 -6.45 16.52
N THR A 345 -26.43 -7.71 16.13
CA THR A 345 -25.39 -8.74 16.25
C THR A 345 -24.33 -8.53 15.19
N ALA A 346 -23.07 -8.32 15.61
CA ALA A 346 -21.94 -8.26 14.69
C ALA A 346 -21.76 -9.59 13.95
N PHE A 347 -21.58 -9.55 12.63
CA PHE A 347 -21.34 -10.77 11.85
C PHE A 347 -19.85 -11.21 11.87
N LEU A 348 -18.94 -10.30 12.19
CA LEU A 348 -17.50 -10.56 12.38
C LEU A 348 -17.15 -10.63 13.88
N THR A 349 -17.53 -11.73 14.53
CA THR A 349 -17.07 -12.02 15.90
C THR A 349 -15.72 -12.73 15.88
N ASP A 350 -14.96 -12.66 16.98
CA ASP A 350 -13.67 -13.37 17.14
C ASP A 350 -13.77 -14.86 16.81
N ALA A 351 -14.83 -15.53 17.27
CA ALA A 351 -15.04 -16.96 16.99
C ALA A 351 -15.23 -17.23 15.49
N VAL A 352 -15.95 -16.34 14.81
CA VAL A 352 -16.23 -16.43 13.37
C VAL A 352 -14.97 -16.14 12.55
N ILE A 353 -14.19 -15.13 12.92
CA ILE A 353 -12.90 -14.81 12.28
C ILE A 353 -11.95 -16.01 12.42
N GLN A 354 -11.82 -16.56 13.63
CA GLN A 354 -10.96 -17.72 13.89
C GLN A 354 -11.42 -18.97 13.11
N HIS A 355 -12.72 -19.20 13.00
CA HIS A 355 -13.25 -20.28 12.17
C HIS A 355 -12.93 -20.06 10.68
N THR A 356 -13.08 -18.83 10.19
CA THR A 356 -12.76 -18.44 8.81
C THR A 356 -11.29 -18.67 8.48
N LEU A 357 -10.37 -18.32 9.38
CA LEU A 357 -8.93 -18.54 9.17
C LEU A 357 -8.56 -20.03 9.18
N LYS A 358 -9.16 -20.84 10.07
CA LYS A 358 -8.98 -22.31 10.05
C LYS A 358 -9.48 -22.92 8.74
N GLU A 359 -10.58 -22.40 8.21
CA GLU A 359 -11.09 -22.80 6.91
C GLU A 359 -10.11 -22.41 5.79
N CYS A 360 -9.51 -21.21 5.85
CA CYS A 360 -8.48 -20.79 4.89
C CYS A 360 -7.29 -21.76 4.84
N VAL A 361 -6.84 -22.27 5.99
CA VAL A 361 -5.79 -23.30 6.04
C VAL A 361 -6.25 -24.58 5.34
N ARG A 362 -7.47 -25.05 5.65
CA ARG A 362 -8.02 -26.31 5.11
C ARG A 362 -8.18 -26.28 3.59
N TYR A 363 -8.62 -25.14 3.05
CA TYR A 363 -8.87 -24.99 1.61
C TYR A 363 -7.67 -24.42 0.85
N GLN A 364 -6.54 -24.20 1.53
CA GLN A 364 -5.35 -23.55 0.96
C GLN A 364 -5.71 -22.21 0.30
N SER A 365 -6.51 -21.41 1.01
CA SER A 365 -7.00 -20.12 0.55
C SER A 365 -5.89 -19.06 0.56
N HIS A 366 -5.99 -18.07 -0.30
CA HIS A 366 -4.98 -17.03 -0.47
C HIS A 366 -5.61 -15.70 -0.90
N LEU A 367 -4.85 -14.60 -0.77
CA LEU A 367 -5.18 -13.31 -1.38
C LEU A 367 -4.16 -12.95 -2.44
N ASN A 368 -4.60 -12.16 -3.42
CA ASN A 368 -3.75 -11.62 -4.46
C ASN A 368 -3.38 -10.18 -4.10
N TRP A 369 -2.08 -9.93 -4.05
CA TRP A 369 -1.51 -8.60 -3.94
C TRP A 369 -0.99 -8.17 -5.30
N TYR A 370 -1.11 -6.89 -5.59
CA TYR A 370 -0.74 -6.32 -6.87
C TYR A 370 0.10 -5.07 -6.64
N ALA A 371 1.17 -4.94 -7.42
CA ALA A 371 1.91 -3.70 -7.59
C ALA A 371 1.66 -3.19 -9.01
N PHE A 372 1.13 -1.97 -9.13
CA PHE A 372 0.89 -1.31 -10.39
C PHE A 372 1.91 -0.19 -10.53
N THR A 373 2.66 -0.18 -11.63
CA THR A 373 3.62 0.89 -11.93
C THR A 373 3.15 1.63 -13.16
N ALA A 374 3.31 2.94 -13.19
CA ALA A 374 3.06 3.75 -14.36
C ALA A 374 4.03 4.94 -14.43
N ARG A 375 4.22 5.47 -15.62
CA ARG A 375 5.08 6.64 -15.87
C ARG A 375 4.25 7.80 -16.38
N LYS A 376 4.46 9.01 -15.86
CA LYS A 376 3.76 10.20 -16.37
C LYS A 376 4.26 10.55 -17.76
N THR A 377 3.34 10.81 -18.68
CA THR A 377 3.67 11.32 -20.02
C THR A 377 4.27 12.72 -19.95
N VAL A 378 5.17 13.03 -20.88
CA VAL A 378 5.56 14.43 -21.11
C VAL A 378 4.37 15.16 -21.71
N SER A 379 3.91 16.24 -21.07
CA SER A 379 2.86 17.09 -21.63
C SER A 379 3.32 17.59 -23.00
N SER A 380 2.54 17.35 -24.06
CA SER A 380 2.78 18.02 -25.34
C SER A 380 2.60 19.53 -25.13
N PRO A 381 3.45 20.40 -25.71
CA PRO A 381 3.22 21.83 -25.61
C PRO A 381 1.82 22.17 -26.17
N PRO A 382 1.11 23.16 -25.61
CA PRO A 382 -0.23 23.54 -26.06
C PRO A 382 -0.24 23.74 -27.58
N GLN A 383 -1.28 23.23 -28.24
CA GLN A 383 -1.43 23.17 -29.71
C GLN A 383 -1.34 24.53 -30.43
N HIS A 384 -1.21 25.64 -29.71
CA HIS A 384 -0.99 26.97 -30.28
C HIS A 384 0.42 27.22 -30.86
N MET A 385 1.38 26.30 -30.69
CA MET A 385 2.70 26.38 -31.34
C MET A 385 2.92 25.37 -32.48
N ARG A 386 1.86 24.92 -33.17
CA ARG A 386 2.01 24.43 -34.56
C ARG A 386 1.85 25.59 -35.53
N GLN A 387 2.83 26.46 -35.60
CA GLN A 387 2.98 27.35 -36.76
C GLN A 387 3.50 26.53 -37.95
N THR A 388 2.58 26.26 -38.88
CA THR A 388 2.77 26.09 -40.32
C THR A 388 4.07 25.42 -40.78
N SER A 389 3.98 24.12 -41.10
CA SER A 389 4.86 23.50 -42.09
C SER A 389 4.04 23.18 -43.35
N PRO A 390 4.60 23.29 -44.57
CA PRO A 390 3.82 23.33 -45.80
C PRO A 390 3.28 21.94 -46.16
N THR A 391 2.09 21.96 -46.73
CA THR A 391 1.33 20.86 -47.30
C THR A 391 2.20 19.92 -48.14
N CYS A 392 2.36 18.67 -47.71
CA CYS A 392 2.86 17.59 -48.58
C CYS A 392 1.66 16.98 -49.30
N SER A 393 1.50 17.30 -50.57
CA SER A 393 0.44 16.80 -51.45
C SER A 393 0.60 15.29 -51.69
N LEU A 394 -0.40 14.50 -51.28
CA LEU A 394 -0.52 13.08 -51.60
C LEU A 394 -0.84 12.91 -53.09
N LEU A 395 -0.06 12.07 -53.78
CA LEU A 395 -0.36 11.60 -55.13
C LEU A 395 -1.47 10.53 -55.09
N PRO A 396 -2.30 10.38 -56.15
CA PRO A 396 -3.45 9.49 -56.12
C PRO A 396 -3.05 8.01 -56.26
N TYR A 397 -3.66 7.15 -55.46
CA TYR A 397 -3.52 5.70 -55.52
C TYR A 397 -4.41 5.14 -56.65
N GLU A 398 -3.79 4.55 -57.68
CA GLU A 398 -4.48 3.87 -58.77
C GLU A 398 -5.08 2.54 -58.31
N LYS A 399 -6.35 2.30 -58.71
CA LYS A 399 -7.08 1.05 -58.53
C LYS A 399 -6.53 -0.01 -59.48
N ASN A 400 -6.13 -1.16 -58.95
CA ASN A 400 -6.11 -2.41 -59.70
C ASN A 400 -6.95 -3.47 -58.97
N GLN A 401 -8.03 -3.90 -59.64
CA GLN A 401 -8.80 -5.10 -59.32
C GLN A 401 -8.09 -6.33 -59.91
N ALA A 402 -7.93 -7.39 -59.12
CA ALA A 402 -8.07 -8.77 -59.61
C ALA A 402 -8.24 -9.79 -58.47
N ASN A 403 -9.37 -10.48 -58.55
CA ASN A 403 -9.64 -11.90 -58.26
C ASN A 403 -9.44 -12.53 -56.87
N SER A 404 -10.61 -12.81 -56.29
CA SER A 404 -10.97 -13.90 -55.38
C SER A 404 -10.24 -15.23 -55.64
N THR A 405 -9.71 -15.83 -54.58
CA THR A 405 -9.92 -17.25 -54.21
C THR A 405 -9.54 -17.41 -52.73
N ALA A 406 -10.52 -17.80 -51.91
CA ALA A 406 -10.30 -18.17 -50.52
C ALA A 406 -9.75 -19.59 -50.41
N PRO A 407 -8.90 -19.86 -49.41
CA PRO A 407 -8.99 -21.12 -48.69
C PRO A 407 -9.18 -20.88 -47.18
N THR A 408 -10.30 -21.41 -46.70
CA THR A 408 -10.50 -21.88 -45.33
C THR A 408 -9.35 -22.78 -44.88
N THR A 409 -8.68 -22.42 -43.78
CA THR A 409 -8.24 -23.31 -42.68
C THR A 409 -7.45 -22.49 -41.66
N SER A 410 -7.98 -22.40 -40.44
CA SER A 410 -7.28 -21.85 -39.28
C SER A 410 -6.12 -22.77 -38.87
N PRO A 411 -4.90 -22.27 -38.62
CA PRO A 411 -3.86 -23.09 -38.01
C PRO A 411 -4.24 -23.41 -36.55
N PRO A 412 -3.92 -24.62 -36.03
CA PRO A 412 -4.23 -24.97 -34.66
C PRO A 412 -3.43 -24.10 -33.69
N THR A 413 -4.09 -23.66 -32.63
CA THR A 413 -3.49 -22.99 -31.48
C THR A 413 -2.31 -23.84 -30.98
N PRO A 414 -1.10 -23.27 -30.81
CA PRO A 414 0.00 -24.01 -30.22
C PRO A 414 -0.37 -24.42 -28.78
N PRO A 415 0.03 -25.61 -28.31
CA PRO A 415 -0.18 -25.98 -26.92
C PRO A 415 0.57 -25.01 -26.01
N LEU A 416 -0.05 -24.71 -24.86
CA LEU A 416 0.52 -23.90 -23.78
C LEU A 416 1.97 -24.33 -23.50
N ASP A 417 2.86 -23.34 -23.43
CA ASP A 417 4.27 -23.52 -23.12
C ASP A 417 4.42 -24.15 -21.72
N PRO A 418 5.09 -25.31 -21.56
CA PRO A 418 5.28 -25.95 -20.25
C PRO A 418 6.21 -25.18 -19.29
N LEU A 419 6.76 -24.04 -19.71
CA LEU A 419 7.75 -23.28 -18.93
C LEU A 419 7.15 -22.38 -17.82
N GLU A 420 5.83 -22.34 -17.61
CA GLU A 420 5.24 -21.72 -16.41
C GLU A 420 5.22 -22.62 -15.16
N TRP A 421 5.71 -23.86 -15.25
CA TRP A 421 5.65 -24.82 -14.13
C TRP A 421 6.97 -25.03 -13.37
N GLU A 422 8.09 -24.48 -13.83
CA GLU A 422 9.40 -24.68 -13.16
C GLU A 422 9.65 -23.73 -11.97
N SER A 423 8.86 -22.68 -11.77
CA SER A 423 9.06 -21.71 -10.68
C SER A 423 8.47 -22.15 -9.32
N ILE A 424 7.67 -23.22 -9.28
CA ILE A 424 7.08 -23.74 -8.02
C ILE A 424 7.82 -25.00 -7.52
N ASN A 425 8.44 -25.77 -8.41
CA ASN A 425 9.12 -27.01 -8.03
C ASN A 425 10.58 -26.84 -7.56
N SER A 426 11.22 -25.69 -7.83
CA SER A 426 12.55 -25.42 -7.23
C SER A 426 12.48 -25.11 -5.72
N PHE A 427 11.27 -24.88 -5.18
CA PHE A 427 11.06 -24.63 -3.75
C PHE A 427 10.74 -25.90 -2.95
N VAL A 428 10.49 -27.06 -3.58
CA VAL A 428 10.01 -28.28 -2.90
C VAL A 428 10.98 -29.49 -3.00
N THR A 429 12.07 -29.41 -3.75
CA THR A 429 13.03 -30.54 -3.90
C THR A 429 14.33 -30.40 -3.09
N GLY A 430 14.33 -29.58 -2.03
CA GLY A 430 15.49 -29.39 -1.15
C GLY A 430 15.51 -30.21 0.15
N PHE A 431 14.48 -30.97 0.50
CA PHE A 431 14.44 -31.70 1.79
C PHE A 431 13.64 -33.01 1.71
N ILE A 432 14.21 -34.01 1.02
CA ILE A 432 14.06 -35.43 1.35
C ILE A 432 15.42 -36.09 1.14
N GLU A 433 16.16 -36.32 2.23
CA GLU A 433 16.77 -37.62 2.49
C GLU A 433 16.03 -38.24 3.67
#